data_AF-A0A925B172-F1
#
_entry.id   AF-A0A925B172-F1
#
_cell.length_a   1.000
_cell.length_b   1.000
_cell.length_c   1.000
_cell.angle_alpha   90.00
_cell.angle_beta   90.00
_cell.angle_gamma   90.00
#
_symmetry.space_group_name_H-M   'P 1'
#
loop_
_entity.id
_entity.type
_entity.pdbx_description
1 polymer ?
#
loop_
_entity_poly.entity_id
_entity_poly.type
_entity_poly.pdbx_seq_one_letter_code
_entity_poly.pdbx_strand_id
1 'polypeptide(L)'
;MMTLLRSLLACGLLFFAFGLIMHTLVAPNGWRARERVRIDLTQVREQNEARERKAEQLRAEVAALRDRADVQERVVREELGFVREGDVVVEIKR
;
A
#
# COMPACT_ATOMS: atom_id res chain seq x y z
N MET A 1 -28.14 54.83 -13.65
CA MET A 1 -27.02 54.88 -12.68
C MET A 1 -27.07 53.74 -11.66
N MET A 2 -28.22 53.44 -11.04
CA MET A 2 -28.36 52.34 -10.05
C MET A 2 -28.12 50.92 -10.61
N THR A 3 -28.40 50.68 -11.89
CA THR A 3 -28.16 49.38 -12.55
C THR A 3 -26.67 49.11 -12.75
N LEU A 4 -25.90 50.09 -13.20
CA LEU A 4 -24.44 50.01 -13.36
C LEU A 4 -23.73 49.72 -12.03
N LEU A 5 -24.19 50.36 -10.93
CA LEU A 5 -23.64 50.13 -9.59
C LEU A 5 -23.92 48.69 -9.10
N ARG A 6 -25.10 48.14 -9.38
CA ARG A 6 -25.42 46.73 -9.08
C ARG A 6 -24.58 45.76 -9.91
N SER A 7 -24.36 46.04 -11.18
CA SER A 7 -23.51 45.20 -12.05
C SER A 7 -22.05 45.18 -11.56
N LEU A 8 -21.51 46.33 -11.15
CA LEU A 8 -20.16 46.43 -10.61
C LEU A 8 -20.02 45.69 -9.28
N LEU A 9 -20.99 45.84 -8.37
CA LEU A 9 -21.03 45.08 -7.11
C LEU A 9 -21.12 43.57 -7.35
N ALA A 10 -21.97 43.14 -8.29
CA ALA A 10 -22.11 41.74 -8.65
C ALA A 10 -20.80 41.17 -9.22
N CYS A 11 -20.13 41.88 -10.13
CA CYS A 11 -18.82 41.48 -10.65
C CYS A 11 -17.76 41.37 -9.55
N GLY A 12 -17.72 42.32 -8.61
CA GLY A 12 -16.79 42.28 -7.48
C GLY A 12 -17.02 41.07 -6.57
N LEU A 13 -18.28 40.77 -6.27
CA LEU A 13 -18.67 39.58 -5.50
C LEU A 13 -18.28 38.28 -6.20
N LEU A 14 -18.46 38.22 -7.52
CA LEU A 14 -18.14 37.05 -8.33
C LEU A 14 -16.63 36.81 -8.38
N PHE A 15 -15.84 37.88 -8.51
CA PHE A 15 -14.38 37.81 -8.48
C PHE A 15 -13.86 37.37 -7.11
N PHE A 16 -14.46 37.86 -6.03
CA PHE A 16 -14.11 37.47 -4.66
C PHE A 16 -14.46 36.01 -4.37
N ALA A 17 -15.65 35.56 -4.78
CA ALA A 17 -16.06 34.16 -4.68
C ALA A 17 -15.12 33.23 -5.46
N PHE A 18 -14.73 33.63 -6.68
CA PHE A 18 -13.77 32.88 -7.48
C PHE A 18 -12.39 32.80 -6.81
N GLY A 19 -11.91 33.90 -6.22
CA GLY A 19 -10.68 33.96 -5.45
C GLY A 19 -10.68 33.00 -4.26
N LEU A 20 -11.80 32.93 -3.52
CA LEU A 20 -11.96 31.99 -2.40
C LEU A 20 -11.96 30.53 -2.86
N ILE A 21 -12.63 30.22 -3.97
CA ILE A 21 -12.63 28.86 -4.54
C ILE A 21 -11.23 28.46 -4.98
N MET A 22 -10.51 29.34 -5.69
CA MET A 22 -9.13 29.07 -6.08
C MET A 22 -8.21 28.92 -4.87
N HIS A 23 -8.38 29.76 -3.84
CA HIS A 23 -7.62 29.65 -2.60
C HIS A 23 -7.85 28.29 -1.92
N THR A 24 -9.09 27.80 -1.84
CA THR A 24 -9.37 26.48 -1.23
C THR A 24 -8.85 25.29 -2.05
N LEU A 25 -8.72 25.43 -3.36
CA LEU A 25 -8.16 24.40 -4.24
C LEU A 25 -6.62 24.35 -4.21
N VAL A 26 -5.97 25.51 -4.08
CA VAL A 26 -4.50 25.66 -4.11
C VAL A 26 -3.88 25.73 -2.72
N ALA A 27 -4.68 25.97 -1.67
CA ALA A 27 -4.19 26.02 -0.30
C ALA A 27 -3.43 24.72 0.05
N PRO A 28 -2.33 24.82 0.83
CA PRO A 28 -1.55 23.67 1.29
C PRO A 28 -2.38 22.62 2.03
N ASN A 29 -3.50 23.04 2.63
CA ASN A 29 -4.44 22.19 3.39
C ASN A 29 -5.73 21.91 2.61
N GLY A 30 -5.75 22.20 1.30
CA GLY A 30 -6.91 22.11 0.44
C GLY A 30 -7.29 20.69 0.04
N TRP A 31 -8.24 20.58 -0.88
CA TRP A 31 -8.80 19.29 -1.33
C TRP A 31 -7.73 18.31 -1.84
N ARG A 32 -6.72 18.81 -2.58
CA ARG A 32 -5.63 17.98 -3.12
C ARG A 32 -4.76 17.35 -2.04
N ALA A 33 -4.48 18.09 -0.95
CA ALA A 33 -3.71 17.58 0.17
C ALA A 33 -4.50 16.50 0.92
N ARG A 34 -5.80 16.72 1.11
CA ARG A 34 -6.69 15.71 1.71
C ARG A 34 -6.75 14.43 0.88
N GLU A 35 -6.86 14.55 -0.44
CA GLU A 35 -6.92 13.38 -1.32
C GLU A 35 -5.59 12.62 -1.33
N ARG A 36 -4.46 13.32 -1.34
CA ARG A 36 -3.14 12.70 -1.21
C ARG A 36 -3.02 11.92 0.10
N VAL A 37 -3.35 12.55 1.23
CA VAL A 37 -3.29 11.89 2.55
C VAL A 37 -4.23 10.68 2.59
N ARG A 38 -5.40 10.74 1.95
CA ARG A 38 -6.31 9.60 1.84
C ARG A 38 -5.66 8.45 1.05
N ILE A 39 -5.07 8.74 -0.10
CA ILE A 39 -4.37 7.74 -0.92
C ILE A 39 -3.22 7.12 -0.14
N ASP A 40 -2.38 7.95 0.49
CA ASP A 40 -1.24 7.50 1.28
C ASP A 40 -1.70 6.61 2.45
N LEU A 41 -2.79 6.98 3.14
CA LEU A 41 -3.38 6.19 4.21
C LEU A 41 -3.85 4.82 3.73
N THR A 42 -4.53 4.77 2.58
CA THR A 42 -4.99 3.51 1.98
C THR A 42 -3.80 2.63 1.61
N GLN A 43 -2.79 3.20 0.96
CA GLN A 43 -1.57 2.47 0.57
C GLN A 43 -0.83 1.91 1.79
N VAL A 44 -0.67 2.70 2.86
CA VAL A 44 0.00 2.26 4.08
C VAL A 44 -0.79 1.14 4.77
N ARG A 45 -2.13 1.21 4.77
CA ARG A 45 -2.98 0.15 5.32
C ARG A 45 -2.82 -1.16 4.55
N GLU A 46 -2.88 -1.12 3.22
CA GLU A 46 -2.68 -2.30 2.38
C GLU A 46 -1.29 -2.92 2.59
N GLN A 47 -0.24 -2.08 2.70
CA GLN A 47 1.11 -2.54 3.00
C GLN A 47 1.22 -3.18 4.38
N ASN A 48 0.55 -2.65 5.39
CA ASN A 48 0.55 -3.23 6.73
C ASN A 48 -0.18 -4.58 6.75
N GLU A 49 -1.35 -4.69 6.12
CA GLU A 49 -2.06 -5.97 6.02
C GLU A 49 -1.22 -7.03 5.32
N ALA A 50 -0.56 -6.67 4.21
CA ALA A 50 0.32 -7.60 3.49
C ALA A 50 1.51 -8.07 4.36
N ARG A 51 2.09 -7.15 5.14
CA ARG A 51 3.19 -7.47 6.07
C ARG A 51 2.73 -8.34 7.23
N GLU A 52 1.55 -8.10 7.78
CA GLU A 52 0.98 -8.91 8.86
C GLU A 52 0.75 -10.35 8.39
N ARG A 53 0.13 -10.55 7.22
CA ARG A 53 -0.05 -11.89 6.63
C ARG A 53 1.29 -12.61 6.43
N LYS A 54 2.31 -11.91 5.94
CA LYS A 54 3.65 -12.48 5.77
C LYS A 54 4.30 -12.83 7.11
N ALA A 55 4.13 -11.98 8.13
CA ALA A 55 4.64 -12.26 9.47
C ALA A 55 3.96 -13.48 10.09
N GLU A 56 2.65 -13.66 9.90
CA GLU A 56 1.92 -14.85 10.34
C GLU A 56 2.41 -16.11 9.64
N GLN A 57 2.59 -16.07 8.32
CA GLN A 57 3.13 -17.20 7.54
C GLN A 57 4.52 -17.60 8.05
N LEU A 58 5.43 -16.63 8.21
CA LEU A 58 6.78 -16.88 8.70
C LEU A 58 6.78 -17.41 10.14
N ARG A 59 5.89 -16.92 11.01
CA ARG A 59 5.76 -17.47 12.37
C ARG A 59 5.30 -18.92 12.35
N ALA A 60 4.35 -19.27 11.49
CA ALA A 60 3.90 -20.66 11.33
C ALA A 60 5.03 -21.56 10.80
N GLU A 61 5.81 -21.07 9.84
CA GLU A 61 6.99 -21.78 9.31
C GLU A 61 8.06 -22.00 10.38
N VAL A 62 8.41 -20.95 11.15
CA VAL A 62 9.36 -21.06 12.26
C VAL A 62 8.87 -22.03 13.34
N ALA A 63 7.58 -22.02 13.67
CA ALA A 63 7.01 -22.97 14.62
C ALA A 63 7.10 -24.41 14.09
N ALA A 64 6.73 -24.64 12.82
CA ALA A 64 6.86 -25.94 12.18
C ALA A 64 8.31 -26.43 12.15
N LEU A 65 9.27 -25.54 11.85
CA LEU A 65 10.69 -25.87 11.85
C LEU A 65 11.21 -26.16 13.25
N ARG A 66 10.80 -25.42 14.28
CA ARG A 66 11.29 -25.62 15.65
C ARG A 66 10.81 -26.93 16.28
N ASP A 67 9.55 -27.28 16.07
CA ASP A 67 8.90 -28.36 16.82
C ASP A 67 8.92 -29.71 16.11
N ARG A 68 9.38 -29.77 14.84
CA ARG A 68 9.35 -30.98 14.02
C ARG A 68 10.71 -31.32 13.41
N ALA A 69 11.38 -32.30 14.00
CA ALA A 69 12.67 -32.80 13.54
C ALA A 69 12.62 -33.36 12.10
N ASP A 70 11.49 -33.96 11.69
CA ASP A 70 11.24 -34.46 10.34
C ASP A 70 11.18 -33.33 9.28
N VAL A 71 10.68 -32.15 9.68
CA VAL A 71 10.64 -30.97 8.81
C VAL A 71 12.03 -30.35 8.68
N GLN A 72 12.80 -30.29 9.77
CA GLN A 72 14.19 -29.83 9.74
C GLN A 72 15.06 -30.72 8.83
N GLU A 73 14.97 -32.05 8.98
CA GLU A 73 15.71 -33.00 8.14
C GLU A 73 15.40 -32.80 6.65
N ARG A 74 14.11 -32.65 6.30
CA ARG A 74 13.70 -32.41 4.91
C ARG A 74 14.29 -31.13 4.33
N VAL A 75 14.22 -30.01 5.05
CA VAL A 75 14.73 -28.71 4.57
C VAL A 75 16.25 -28.74 4.41
N VAL A 76 16.97 -29.31 5.38
CA VAL A 76 18.43 -29.49 5.29
C VAL A 76 18.79 -30.38 4.11
N ARG A 77 18.01 -31.43 3.84
CA ARG A 77 18.21 -32.35 2.72
C ARG A 77 18.03 -31.65 1.37
N GLU A 78 17.01 -30.80 1.22
CA GLU A 78 16.78 -30.00 0.01
C GLU A 78 17.93 -28.99 -0.23
N GLU A 79 18.33 -28.23 0.78
CA GLU A 79 19.41 -27.24 0.68
C GLU A 79 20.78 -27.86 0.38
N LEU A 80 21.05 -29.06 0.91
CA LEU A 80 22.31 -29.77 0.69
C LEU A 80 22.29 -30.71 -0.54
N GLY A 81 21.16 -30.77 -1.26
CA GLY A 81 21.01 -31.64 -2.43
C GLY A 81 21.05 -33.15 -2.12
N PHE A 82 20.73 -33.52 -0.88
CA PHE A 82 20.64 -34.91 -0.45
C PHE A 82 19.27 -35.50 -0.82
N VAL A 83 19.17 -36.82 -0.95
CA VAL A 83 17.92 -37.56 -1.23
C VAL A 83 17.82 -38.78 -0.34
N ARG A 84 16.60 -39.22 -0.01
CA ARG A 84 16.34 -40.39 0.82
C ARG A 84 16.35 -41.65 -0.03
N GLU A 85 16.65 -42.80 0.59
CA GLU A 85 16.37 -44.10 -0.03
C GLU A 85 14.89 -44.19 -0.44
N GLY A 86 14.65 -44.41 -1.74
CA GLY A 86 13.32 -44.46 -2.35
C GLY A 86 12.93 -43.23 -3.17
N ASP A 87 13.70 -42.14 -3.12
CA ASP A 87 13.44 -40.94 -3.93
C ASP A 87 13.82 -41.16 -5.40
N VAL A 88 12.98 -40.66 -6.32
CA VAL A 88 13.23 -40.70 -7.77
C VAL A 88 13.98 -39.43 -8.19
N VAL A 89 15.24 -39.56 -8.56
CA VAL A 89 16.05 -38.46 -9.10
C VAL A 89 15.91 -38.39 -10.61
N VAL A 90 15.47 -37.24 -11.13
CA VAL A 90 15.33 -36.99 -12.57
C VAL A 90 16.36 -35.95 -13.01
N GLU A 91 17.38 -36.38 -13.76
CA GLU A 91 18.36 -35.49 -14.36
C GLU A 91 17.84 -35.01 -15.73
N ILE A 92 17.50 -33.73 -15.86
CA ILE A 92 17.12 -33.12 -17.14
C ILE A 92 18.38 -32.57 -17.79
N LYS A 93 18.98 -33.33 -18.71
CA LYS A 93 20.08 -32.85 -19.56
C LYS A 93 19.54 -31.88 -20.60
N ARG A 94 20.21 -30.74 -20.75
CA ARG A 94 19.90 -29.72 -21.75
C ARG A 94 20.66 -29.97 -23.04
#